data_AF-A0A9X8DN68-F1
#
_entry.id   AF-A0A9X8DN68-F1
#
_cell.length_a   1.000
_cell.length_b   1.000
_cell.length_c   1.000
_cell.angle_alpha   90.00
_cell.angle_beta   90.00
_cell.angle_gamma   90.00
#
_symmetry.space_group_name_H-M   'P 1'
#
loop_
_entity.id
_entity.type
_entity.pdbx_description
1 polymer ?
#
loop_
_entity_poly.entity_id
_entity_poly.type
_entity_poly.pdbx_seq_one_letter_code
_entity_poly.pdbx_strand_id
1 'polypeptide(L)'
;MYTVDYDVIDLDRFRFEGTERVEVDIVEATSTITCHAVELWVHSVTLSVHGQDAAPVEADEIRYIAKDESVTFVFPSTIPAGSKATLSLSFHGILNDKLKG
;
A
#
# COMPACT_ATOMS: atom_id res chain seq x y z
N MET A 1 -36.11 4.62 -7.45
CA MET A 1 -34.98 5.40 -8.00
C MET A 1 -34.17 5.89 -6.81
N TYR A 2 -32.89 5.52 -6.78
CA TYR A 2 -31.82 5.85 -5.82
C TYR A 2 -32.02 5.48 -4.34
N THR A 3 -31.37 4.39 -3.93
CA THR A 3 -31.06 4.06 -2.54
C THR A 3 -29.53 4.12 -2.42
N VAL A 4 -29.02 4.98 -1.52
CA VAL A 4 -27.59 5.05 -1.18
C VAL A 4 -27.44 4.44 0.20
N ASP A 5 -26.74 3.31 0.27
CA ASP A 5 -26.34 2.62 1.48
C ASP A 5 -25.07 3.30 2.01
N TYR A 6 -25.10 3.84 3.23
CA TYR A 6 -23.94 4.49 3.86
C TYR A 6 -23.21 3.46 4.73
N ASP A 7 -22.06 3.00 4.23
CA ASP A 7 -21.04 2.33 5.04
C ASP A 7 -20.38 3.37 5.96
N VAL A 8 -20.05 2.99 7.19
CA VAL A 8 -19.76 3.87 8.33
C VAL A 8 -18.60 4.85 8.04
N ILE A 9 -18.90 6.15 7.95
CA ILE A 9 -17.90 7.23 7.84
C ILE A 9 -17.69 7.85 9.23
N ASP A 10 -16.49 7.73 9.78
CA ASP A 10 -16.07 8.41 11.03
C ASP A 10 -15.79 9.91 10.75
N LEU A 11 -16.86 10.69 10.60
CA LEU A 11 -16.82 12.13 10.30
C LEU A 11 -16.24 12.99 11.43
N ASP A 12 -16.10 12.47 12.65
CA ASP A 12 -15.60 13.22 13.81
C ASP A 12 -14.08 13.48 13.76
N ARG A 13 -13.32 12.71 12.97
CA ARG A 13 -11.85 12.82 12.92
C ARG A 13 -11.28 13.23 11.57
N PHE A 14 -12.11 13.49 10.56
CA PHE A 14 -11.70 13.81 9.19
C PHE A 14 -10.61 12.84 8.69
N ARG A 15 -10.76 11.54 8.96
CA ARG A 15 -9.81 10.50 8.55
C ARG A 15 -10.55 9.43 7.75
N PHE A 16 -9.96 9.01 6.65
CA PHE A 16 -10.40 7.84 5.91
C PHE A 16 -9.32 6.77 6.01
N GLU A 17 -9.73 5.53 6.24
CA GLU A 17 -8.84 4.37 6.18
C GLU A 17 -9.11 3.63 4.88
N GLY A 18 -8.03 3.29 4.18
CA GLY A 18 -8.07 2.62 2.89
C GLY A 18 -7.17 1.40 2.93
N THR A 19 -7.60 0.33 2.27
CA THR A 19 -6.71 -0.76 1.91
C THR A 19 -6.59 -0.80 0.40
N GLU A 20 -5.37 -0.93 -0.09
CA GLU A 20 -5.07 -1.04 -1.50
C GLU A 20 -4.33 -2.35 -1.75
N ARG A 21 -4.61 -2.98 -2.89
CA ARG A 21 -3.90 -4.16 -3.36
C ARG A 21 -3.42 -3.91 -4.77
N VAL A 22 -2.11 -4.02 -4.97
CA VAL A 22 -1.44 -3.79 -6.24
C VAL A 22 -0.75 -5.08 -6.65
N GLU A 23 -1.05 -5.59 -7.84
CA GLU A 23 -0.28 -6.69 -8.43
C GLU A 23 0.99 -6.13 -9.06
N VAL A 24 2.13 -6.72 -8.71
CA VAL A 24 3.46 -6.31 -9.18
C VAL A 24 4.19 -7.50 -9.78
N ASP A 25 4.79 -7.29 -10.95
CA ASP A 25 5.70 -8.24 -11.57
C ASP A 25 7.15 -7.87 -11.19
N ILE A 26 7.83 -8.77 -10.49
CA ILE A 26 9.22 -8.59 -10.06
C ILE A 26 10.11 -9.01 -11.22
N VAL A 27 10.57 -8.05 -12.01
CA VAL A 27 11.43 -8.33 -13.19
C VAL A 27 12.87 -8.65 -12.81
N GLU A 28 13.33 -8.12 -11.67
CA GLU A 28 14.69 -8.29 -11.14
C GLU A 28 14.62 -8.58 -9.64
N ALA A 29 15.56 -9.38 -9.13
CA ALA A 29 15.53 -9.80 -7.74
C ALA A 29 15.75 -8.57 -6.84
N THR A 30 14.76 -8.28 -5.99
CA THR A 30 14.74 -7.06 -5.17
C THR A 30 14.24 -7.35 -3.77
N SER A 31 14.72 -6.59 -2.79
CA SER A 31 14.18 -6.56 -1.43
C SER A 31 13.48 -5.23 -1.12
N THR A 32 13.35 -4.35 -2.10
CA THR A 32 12.75 -3.02 -1.92
C THR A 32 11.76 -2.73 -3.04
N ILE A 33 10.60 -2.19 -2.69
CA ILE A 33 9.57 -1.74 -3.63
C ILE A 33 9.33 -0.26 -3.40
N THR A 34 9.50 0.55 -4.44
CA THR A 34 9.21 1.99 -4.39
C THR A 34 7.98 2.29 -5.20
N CYS A 35 7.02 3.02 -4.63
CA CYS A 35 5.85 3.51 -5.33
C CYS A 35 5.59 4.99 -5.02
N HIS A 36 4.80 5.65 -5.86
CA HIS A 36 4.33 7.00 -5.57
C HIS A 36 3.31 6.96 -4.44
N ALA A 37 3.48 7.79 -3.43
CA ALA A 37 2.56 7.95 -2.32
C ALA A 37 2.47 9.44 -1.99
N VAL A 38 1.45 10.09 -2.55
CA VAL A 38 1.13 11.49 -2.29
C VAL A 38 0.23 11.53 -1.05
N GLU A 39 0.73 12.09 0.05
CA GLU A 39 -0.05 12.41 1.27
C GLU A 39 -0.77 11.22 1.96
N LEU A 40 -0.28 9.98 1.79
CA LEU A 40 -0.83 8.78 2.45
C LEU A 40 0.04 8.34 3.63
N TRP A 41 -0.58 8.15 4.80
CA TRP A 41 0.07 7.57 5.98
C TRP A 41 -0.14 6.06 5.98
N VAL A 42 0.91 5.30 5.71
CA VAL A 42 0.86 3.83 5.58
C VAL A 42 1.14 3.19 6.94
N HIS A 43 0.23 2.32 7.40
CA HIS A 43 0.33 1.60 8.68
C HIS A 43 0.98 0.24 8.54
N SER A 44 0.63 -0.45 7.47
CA SER A 44 1.06 -1.82 7.22
C SER A 44 1.21 -2.03 5.74
N VAL A 45 2.29 -2.71 5.37
CA VAL A 45 2.56 -3.15 4.01
C VAL A 45 2.96 -4.60 4.07
N THR A 46 2.27 -5.39 3.28
CA THR A 46 2.52 -6.82 3.15
C THR A 46 2.67 -7.17 1.68
N LEU A 47 3.53 -8.14 1.40
CA LEU A 47 3.77 -8.62 0.06
C LEU A 47 3.54 -10.12 0.02
N SER A 48 2.60 -10.54 -0.84
CA SER A 48 2.28 -11.94 -1.05
C SER A 48 2.82 -12.38 -2.40
N VAL A 49 3.84 -13.24 -2.42
CA VAL A 49 4.42 -13.78 -3.66
C VAL A 49 3.55 -14.94 -4.16
N HIS A 50 3.07 -14.83 -5.40
CA HIS A 50 2.23 -15.85 -6.03
C HIS A 50 3.04 -17.11 -6.32
N GLY A 51 2.43 -18.28 -6.09
CA GLY A 51 3.08 -19.58 -6.34
C GLY A 51 4.03 -20.03 -5.24
N GLN A 52 4.22 -19.23 -4.18
CA GLN A 52 4.79 -19.71 -2.92
C GLN A 52 3.65 -19.86 -1.91
N ASP A 53 3.56 -21.02 -1.26
CA ASP A 53 2.67 -21.25 -0.12
C ASP A 53 3.27 -20.62 1.16
N ALA A 54 3.77 -19.39 1.00
CA ALA A 54 4.43 -18.62 2.02
C ALA A 54 3.46 -17.57 2.56
N ALA A 55 3.52 -17.32 3.87
CA ALA A 55 2.77 -16.23 4.47
C ALA A 55 3.18 -14.88 3.85
N PRO A 56 2.28 -13.88 3.84
CA PRO A 56 2.61 -12.53 3.40
C PRO A 56 3.84 -12.01 4.15
N VAL A 57 4.79 -11.42 3.42
CA VAL A 57 6.00 -10.82 3.99
C VAL A 57 5.69 -9.37 4.36
N GLU A 58 5.80 -9.03 5.63
CA GLU A 58 5.66 -7.64 6.08
C GLU A 58 6.91 -6.83 5.73
N ALA A 59 6.72 -5.54 5.41
CA ALA A 59 7.83 -4.62 5.26
C ALA A 59 8.49 -4.36 6.63
N ASP A 60 9.82 -4.47 6.68
CA ASP A 60 10.64 -4.18 7.86
C ASP A 60 10.81 -2.66 8.06
N GLU A 61 10.85 -1.92 6.95
CA GLU A 61 11.01 -0.47 6.98
C GLU A 61 10.16 0.22 5.90
N ILE A 62 9.57 1.36 6.26
CA ILE A 62 8.85 2.24 5.34
C ILE A 62 9.59 3.58 5.27
N ARG A 63 10.19 3.88 4.13
CA ARG A 63 10.98 5.09 3.89
C ARG A 63 10.20 6.08 3.04
N TYR A 64 9.82 7.21 3.61
CA TYR A 64 9.14 8.29 2.90
C TYR A 64 10.14 9.25 2.27
N ILE A 65 10.07 9.42 0.96
CA ILE A 65 10.88 10.33 0.17
C ILE A 65 10.01 11.53 -0.20
N ALA A 66 9.89 12.48 0.72
CA ALA A 66 9.03 13.66 0.56
C ALA A 66 9.39 14.55 -0.65
N LYS A 67 10.64 14.48 -1.13
CA LYS A 67 11.09 15.24 -2.31
C LYS A 67 10.50 14.72 -3.61
N ASP A 68 10.24 13.41 -3.69
CA ASP A 68 9.81 12.70 -4.90
C ASP A 68 8.39 12.15 -4.76
N GLU A 69 7.66 12.56 -3.71
CA GLU A 69 6.31 12.08 -3.35
C GLU A 69 6.21 10.55 -3.45
N SER A 70 7.26 9.88 -2.99
CA SER A 70 7.47 8.45 -3.15
C SER A 70 7.71 7.78 -1.81
N VAL A 71 7.32 6.52 -1.69
CA VAL A 71 7.56 5.68 -0.52
C VAL A 71 8.28 4.42 -0.96
N THR A 72 9.32 4.04 -0.22
CA THR A 72 10.07 2.81 -0.43
C THR A 72 9.81 1.87 0.73
N PHE A 73 9.27 0.70 0.42
CA PHE A 73 9.07 -0.41 1.34
C PHE A 73 10.28 -1.34 1.26
N VAL A 74 10.90 -1.60 2.41
CA VAL A 74 12.04 -2.53 2.54
C VAL A 74 11.52 -3.82 3.15
N PHE A 75 11.74 -4.94 2.46
CA PHE A 75 11.35 -6.27 2.91
C PHE A 75 12.56 -7.01 3.50
N PRO A 76 12.35 -7.84 4.54
CA PRO A 76 13.42 -8.61 5.16
C PRO A 76 13.99 -9.72 4.26
N SER A 77 13.24 -10.11 3.22
CA SER A 77 13.59 -11.17 2.27
C SER A 77 13.70 -10.62 0.86
N THR A 78 14.72 -11.08 0.12
CA THR A 78 14.82 -10.81 -1.32
C THR A 78 13.78 -11.61 -2.08
N ILE A 79 12.99 -10.90 -2.89
CA ILE A 79 11.99 -11.48 -3.77
C ILE A 79 12.68 -11.85 -5.08
N PRO A 80 12.57 -13.11 -5.54
CA PRO A 80 13.24 -13.55 -6.76
C PRO A 80 12.70 -12.87 -8.02
N ALA A 81 13.58 -12.66 -9.00
CA ALA A 81 13.20 -12.20 -10.33
C ALA A 81 12.26 -13.20 -11.02
N GLY A 82 11.31 -12.70 -11.80
CA GLY A 82 10.28 -13.48 -12.48
C GLY A 82 9.08 -13.85 -11.59
N SER A 83 9.07 -13.44 -10.33
CA SER A 83 7.92 -13.67 -9.44
C SER A 83 6.82 -12.64 -9.66
N LYS A 84 5.56 -13.08 -9.56
CA LYS A 84 4.40 -12.19 -9.42
C LYS A 84 4.10 -12.05 -7.94
N ALA A 85 3.80 -10.85 -7.47
CA ALA A 85 3.43 -10.61 -6.10
C ALA A 85 2.26 -9.63 -5.99
N THR A 86 1.51 -9.70 -4.89
CA THR A 86 0.49 -8.72 -4.55
C THR A 86 0.97 -7.92 -3.35
N LEU A 87 1.20 -6.63 -3.55
CA LEU A 87 1.47 -5.66 -2.51
C LEU A 87 0.14 -5.21 -1.91
N SER A 88 -0.08 -5.49 -0.63
CA SER A 88 -1.25 -5.02 0.11
C SER A 88 -0.83 -3.94 1.08
N LEU A 89 -1.42 -2.76 0.96
CA LEU A 89 -1.12 -1.58 1.76
C LEU A 89 -2.36 -1.21 2.56
N SER A 90 -2.16 -0.86 3.83
CA SER A 90 -3.19 -0.24 4.67
C SER A 90 -2.73 1.16 5.02
N PHE A 91 -3.51 2.17 4.63
CA PHE A 91 -3.20 3.56 4.88
C PHE A 91 -4.38 4.31 5.49
N HIS A 92 -4.10 5.44 6.11
CA HIS A 92 -5.12 6.45 6.34
C HIS A 92 -4.72 7.77 5.69
N GLY A 93 -5.72 8.47 5.18
CA GLY A 93 -5.59 9.87 4.77
C GLY A 93 -6.41 10.76 5.68
N ILE A 94 -6.04 12.03 5.73
CA ILE A 94 -6.91 13.06 6.28
C ILE A 94 -7.84 13.47 5.13
N LEU A 95 -9.15 13.45 5.38
CA LEU A 95 -10.17 13.90 4.46
C LEU A 95 -10.05 15.42 4.30
N ASN A 96 -9.05 15.86 3.53
CA ASN A 96 -9.04 17.22 3.02
C ASN A 96 -10.01 17.27 1.85
N ASP A 97 -10.80 18.34 1.82
CA ASP A 97 -11.94 18.66 0.94
C ASP A 97 -11.57 18.81 -0.56
N LYS A 98 -10.58 18.06 -1.04
CA LYS A 98 -10.00 18.22 -2.38
C LYS A 98 -10.41 17.17 -3.40
N LEU A 99 -11.17 16.12 -3.04
CA LEU A 99 -11.74 15.18 -4.03
C LEU A 99 -10.74 14.84 -5.16
N LYS A 100 -9.46 14.63 -4.79
CA LYS A 100 -8.44 14.20 -5.73
C LYS A 100 -8.08 12.76 -5.35
N GLY A 101 -8.81 11.84 -5.97
CA GLY A 101 -8.28 10.56 -6.39
C GLY A 101 -7.71 10.69 -7.80
#